data_AF-A0A5N5QGV6-F1
#
_entry.id   AF-A0A5N5QGV6-F1
#
_cell.length_a   1.000
_cell.length_b   1.000
_cell.length_c   1.000
_cell.angle_alpha   90.00
_cell.angle_beta   90.00
_cell.angle_gamma   90.00
#
_symmetry.space_group_name_H-M   'P 1'
#
loop_
_entity.id
_entity.type
_entity.pdbx_description
1 polymer ?
#
loop_
_entity_poly.entity_id
_entity_poly.type
_entity_poly.pdbx_seq_one_letter_code
_entity_poly.pdbx_strand_id
1 'polypeptide(L)'
;MAPRIQLPMSEKPKPMLTRARIGIALAVSLITLAVLTPVHYNPLRKSSIFAMASPTGWHSRSTPHQDGPAYDIRKENLVLGMARNSKVEPEGFSVAFFKPNVAVDAMGRVLVVPESDWTAIVNLATQTLSLPTTGEWMNQWRVKHDRTCYPIDQLCVAKPDGRLHVISVYGHDGQTTQLQPPVHGRNNLPDSINTLISYAKEGREGFELGEENTQVTDRIKPILSEALFGDDA
;
A
#
# COMPACT_ATOMS: atom_id res chain seq x y z
N MET A 1 16.24 -23.25 50.06
CA MET A 1 17.30 -23.45 49.04
C MET A 1 16.68 -24.18 47.87
N ALA A 2 16.37 -23.48 46.78
CA ALA A 2 15.76 -24.06 45.59
C ALA A 2 16.84 -24.39 44.53
N PRO A 3 16.70 -25.49 43.77
CA PRO A 3 17.73 -25.90 42.82
C PRO A 3 17.64 -25.09 41.52
N ARG A 4 18.80 -24.63 41.04
CA ARG A 4 18.98 -23.82 39.84
C ARG A 4 19.08 -24.77 38.63
N ILE A 5 18.08 -24.74 37.75
CA ILE A 5 18.09 -25.50 36.49
C ILE A 5 19.01 -24.77 35.50
N GLN A 6 20.09 -25.43 35.06
CA GLN A 6 20.96 -24.96 33.97
C GLN A 6 20.42 -25.47 32.63
N LEU A 7 20.17 -24.55 31.70
CA LEU A 7 19.83 -24.86 30.32
C LEU A 7 21.12 -25.02 29.47
N PRO A 8 21.15 -25.93 28.50
CA PRO A 8 22.31 -26.16 27.65
C PRO A 8 22.54 -24.99 26.67
N MET A 9 23.82 -24.62 26.52
CA MET A 9 24.27 -23.59 25.60
C MET A 9 24.13 -24.04 24.14
N SER A 10 23.57 -23.14 23.33
CA SER A 10 23.43 -23.24 21.87
C SER A 10 24.80 -23.17 21.19
N GLU A 11 25.16 -24.21 20.45
CA GLU A 11 26.34 -24.25 19.58
C GLU A 11 26.16 -23.34 18.36
N LYS A 12 27.17 -22.50 18.09
CA LYS A 12 27.22 -21.61 16.93
C LYS A 12 27.56 -22.37 15.64
N PRO A 13 26.90 -22.08 14.51
CA PRO A 13 27.22 -22.70 13.23
C PRO A 13 28.54 -22.18 12.64
N LYS A 14 29.31 -23.11 12.06
CA LYS A 14 30.57 -22.86 11.35
C LYS A 14 30.33 -22.12 10.02
N PRO A 15 31.14 -21.11 9.66
CA PRO A 15 31.10 -20.51 8.34
C PRO A 15 31.80 -21.40 7.30
N MET A 16 31.08 -21.78 6.25
CA MET A 16 31.65 -22.44 5.06
C MET A 16 32.22 -21.40 4.11
N LEU A 17 33.51 -21.53 3.85
CA LEU A 17 34.31 -20.78 2.91
C LEU A 17 34.29 -21.50 1.55
N THR A 18 33.87 -20.87 0.45
CA THR A 18 34.30 -21.34 -0.87
C THR A 18 34.52 -20.18 -1.84
N ARG A 19 35.78 -20.06 -2.28
CA ARG A 19 36.25 -19.27 -3.42
C ARG A 19 35.86 -19.96 -4.72
N ALA A 20 35.55 -19.19 -5.76
CA ALA A 20 36.06 -19.46 -7.11
C ALA A 20 36.04 -18.18 -7.95
N ARG A 21 37.24 -17.73 -8.32
CA ARG A 21 37.48 -16.76 -9.39
C ARG A 21 37.49 -17.54 -10.71
N ILE A 22 36.75 -17.09 -11.71
CA ILE A 22 37.00 -17.47 -13.11
C ILE A 22 37.01 -16.19 -13.92
N GLY A 23 38.21 -15.81 -14.35
CA GLY A 23 38.41 -14.83 -15.41
C GLY A 23 38.48 -15.57 -16.74
N ILE A 24 37.84 -15.03 -17.77
CA ILE A 24 38.12 -15.34 -19.16
C ILE A 24 38.23 -14.01 -19.89
N ALA A 25 39.37 -13.84 -20.56
CA ALA A 25 39.73 -12.69 -21.38
C ALA A 25 39.71 -13.08 -22.87
N LEU A 26 39.72 -12.05 -23.74
CA LEU A 26 40.06 -12.03 -25.18
C LEU A 26 39.00 -12.60 -26.14
N ALA A 27 38.75 -12.09 -27.36
CA ALA A 27 39.37 -11.11 -28.27
C ALA A 27 38.28 -10.67 -29.30
N VAL A 28 38.10 -9.38 -29.63
CA VAL A 28 38.70 -8.59 -30.74
C VAL A 28 38.31 -9.03 -32.19
N SER A 29 37.78 -8.05 -32.93
CA SER A 29 37.76 -7.85 -34.40
C SER A 29 36.71 -8.58 -35.26
N LEU A 30 36.17 -8.07 -36.39
CA LEU A 30 35.99 -6.75 -37.03
C LEU A 30 35.26 -7.04 -38.38
N ILE A 31 34.41 -6.11 -38.85
CA ILE A 31 33.99 -5.88 -40.27
C ILE A 31 32.92 -6.78 -40.93
N THR A 32 31.80 -6.17 -41.35
CA THR A 32 31.31 -5.99 -42.75
C THR A 32 29.92 -5.34 -42.70
N LEU A 33 29.70 -4.12 -43.21
CA LEU A 33 29.47 -3.65 -44.59
C LEU A 33 27.98 -3.36 -44.83
N ALA A 34 27.73 -2.20 -45.44
CA ALA A 34 26.49 -1.43 -45.48
C ALA A 34 25.30 -2.08 -46.20
N VAL A 35 24.09 -1.76 -45.72
CA VAL A 35 22.91 -1.57 -46.58
C VAL A 35 22.20 -0.29 -46.11
N LEU A 36 22.32 0.77 -46.91
CA LEU A 36 21.52 1.99 -46.78
C LEU A 36 20.12 1.69 -47.34
N THR A 37 19.18 1.33 -46.48
CA THR A 37 17.75 1.44 -46.79
C THR A 37 17.23 2.79 -46.28
N PRO A 38 16.37 3.49 -47.04
CA PRO A 38 15.69 4.68 -46.54
C PRO A 38 14.69 4.26 -45.46
N VAL A 39 15.14 4.31 -44.20
CA VAL A 39 14.27 4.19 -43.02
C VAL A 39 13.31 5.37 -43.08
N HIS A 40 12.04 5.08 -43.33
CA HIS A 40 10.96 5.99 -43.00
C HIS A 40 11.09 6.30 -41.51
N TYR A 41 11.47 7.53 -41.18
CA TYR A 41 11.37 8.06 -39.82
C TYR A 41 9.88 8.13 -39.47
N ASN A 42 9.31 7.02 -39.03
CA ASN A 42 8.30 7.11 -38.01
C ASN A 42 9.00 7.74 -36.82
N PRO A 43 8.60 8.94 -36.35
CA PRO A 43 9.06 9.39 -35.06
C PRO A 43 8.67 8.28 -34.09
N LEU A 44 9.69 7.57 -33.59
CA LEU A 44 9.59 6.72 -32.43
C LEU A 44 8.81 7.55 -31.42
N ARG A 45 7.52 7.20 -31.27
CA ARG A 45 6.77 7.48 -30.05
C ARG A 45 7.69 6.94 -28.97
N LYS A 46 8.47 7.82 -28.35
CA LYS A 46 8.97 7.61 -27.02
C LYS A 46 7.72 7.55 -26.16
N SER A 47 7.07 6.38 -26.18
CA SER A 47 6.35 5.91 -25.02
C SER A 47 7.43 5.88 -23.95
N SER A 48 7.53 6.98 -23.22
CA SER A 48 8.11 6.96 -21.90
C SER A 48 7.22 6.00 -21.13
N ILE A 49 7.53 4.71 -21.25
CA ILE A 49 7.17 3.74 -20.24
C ILE A 49 8.07 4.17 -19.08
N PHE A 50 7.65 5.21 -18.36
CA PHE A 50 8.01 5.32 -16.97
C PHE A 50 7.50 3.99 -16.41
N ALA A 51 8.40 3.02 -16.26
CA ALA A 51 8.15 1.94 -15.34
C ALA A 51 7.89 2.66 -14.02
N MET A 52 6.61 2.85 -13.67
CA MET A 52 6.26 3.44 -12.40
C MET A 52 6.89 2.50 -11.39
N ALA A 53 7.90 3.01 -10.69
CA ALA A 53 8.52 2.27 -9.60
C ALA A 53 7.38 1.84 -8.67
N SER A 54 7.40 0.57 -8.24
CA SER A 54 6.40 0.11 -7.27
C SER A 54 6.49 1.00 -6.03
N PRO A 55 5.38 1.60 -5.57
CA PRO A 55 5.39 2.39 -4.35
C PRO A 55 5.54 1.52 -3.09
N THR A 56 5.80 0.21 -3.23
CA THR A 56 6.24 -0.65 -2.12
C THR A 56 7.40 0.01 -1.37
N GLY A 57 7.30 0.10 -0.05
CA GLY A 57 8.28 0.73 0.82
C GLY A 57 8.23 2.25 0.78
N TRP A 58 7.14 2.86 0.31
CA TRP A 58 6.94 4.32 0.34
C TRP A 58 7.10 4.85 1.77
N HIS A 59 6.64 4.09 2.76
CA HIS A 59 6.69 4.49 4.17
C HIS A 59 8.15 4.70 4.61
N SER A 60 9.00 3.69 4.38
CA SER A 60 10.44 3.75 4.70
C SER A 60 11.22 4.85 3.97
N ARG A 61 10.77 5.25 2.77
CA ARG A 61 11.40 6.30 1.95
C ARG A 61 10.87 7.70 2.25
N SER A 62 9.77 7.80 2.98
CA SER A 62 9.16 9.08 3.32
C SER A 62 9.98 9.82 4.37
N THR A 63 9.86 11.14 4.38
CA THR A 63 10.56 11.99 5.35
C THR A 63 9.55 12.70 6.26
N PRO A 64 9.90 13.05 7.51
CA PRO A 64 9.00 13.82 8.36
C PRO A 64 8.59 15.16 7.73
N HIS A 65 7.32 15.51 7.82
CA HIS A 65 6.82 16.82 7.40
C HIS A 65 7.29 17.92 8.38
N GLN A 66 7.65 19.10 7.88
CA GLN A 66 8.19 20.19 8.70
C GLN A 66 7.26 20.63 9.83
N ASP A 67 5.94 20.64 9.57
CA ASP A 67 4.93 21.03 10.56
C ASP A 67 4.61 19.90 11.55
N GLY A 68 5.02 18.66 11.24
CA GLY A 68 4.78 17.49 12.08
C GLY A 68 3.32 17.43 12.58
N PRO A 69 3.10 17.30 13.90
CA PRO A 69 1.75 17.29 14.48
C PRO A 69 0.92 18.56 14.23
N ALA A 70 1.54 19.71 13.94
CA ALA A 70 0.84 20.95 13.65
C ALA A 70 0.31 21.06 12.21
N TYR A 71 0.55 20.04 11.37
CA TYR A 71 0.01 19.99 10.01
C TYR A 71 -1.51 20.19 9.99
N ASP A 72 -1.95 21.02 9.05
CA ASP A 72 -3.35 21.41 8.89
C ASP A 72 -4.12 20.35 8.09
N ILE A 73 -4.78 19.46 8.82
CA ILE A 73 -5.54 18.33 8.26
C ILE A 73 -6.88 18.86 7.74
N ARG A 74 -7.06 18.77 6.43
CA ARG A 74 -8.23 19.27 5.71
C ARG A 74 -8.91 18.18 4.90
N LYS A 75 -10.23 18.04 5.05
CA LYS A 75 -11.03 17.04 4.34
C LYS A 75 -10.93 17.24 2.82
N GLU A 76 -10.92 18.47 2.35
CA GLU A 76 -10.80 18.83 0.93
C GLU A 76 -9.46 18.41 0.31
N ASN A 77 -8.43 18.17 1.14
CA ASN A 77 -7.12 17.70 0.70
C ASN A 77 -6.99 16.18 0.76
N LEU A 78 -7.91 15.47 1.42
CA LEU A 78 -7.87 14.01 1.52
C LEU A 78 -8.01 13.39 0.13
N VAL A 79 -7.13 12.45 -0.18
CA VAL A 79 -7.16 11.67 -1.44
C VAL A 79 -7.56 10.23 -1.17
N LEU A 80 -6.99 9.65 -0.11
CA LEU A 80 -7.20 8.27 0.28
C LEU A 80 -7.05 8.15 1.79
N GLY A 81 -7.97 7.45 2.46
CA GLY A 81 -7.82 6.99 3.83
C GLY A 81 -8.04 5.49 3.93
N MET A 82 -7.44 4.86 4.92
CA MET A 82 -7.73 3.48 5.27
C MET A 82 -7.97 3.34 6.77
N ALA A 83 -9.14 2.79 7.10
CA ALA A 83 -9.45 2.27 8.41
C ALA A 83 -9.40 0.73 8.40
N ARG A 84 -9.26 0.15 9.57
CA ARG A 84 -9.18 -1.29 9.80
C ARG A 84 -10.14 -1.63 10.92
N ASN A 85 -11.16 -2.43 10.61
CA ASN A 85 -12.11 -2.93 11.57
C ASN A 85 -11.74 -4.36 11.96
N SER A 86 -11.44 -4.56 13.23
CA SER A 86 -11.12 -5.86 13.82
C SER A 86 -11.71 -5.97 15.22
N LYS A 87 -11.69 -7.17 15.81
CA LYS A 87 -12.20 -7.37 17.18
C LYS A 87 -11.43 -6.57 18.24
N VAL A 88 -10.15 -6.30 18.01
CA VAL A 88 -9.27 -5.59 18.96
C VAL A 88 -9.20 -4.09 18.68
N GLU A 89 -9.42 -3.71 17.43
CA GLU A 89 -9.43 -2.32 16.95
C GLU A 89 -10.64 -2.15 16.01
N PRO A 90 -11.84 -1.87 16.54
CA PRO A 90 -13.05 -1.75 15.72
C PRO A 90 -13.01 -0.52 14.80
N GLU A 91 -12.25 0.51 15.19
CA GLU A 91 -12.06 1.78 14.47
C GLU A 91 -10.56 2.06 14.26
N GLY A 92 -9.78 1.02 13.95
CA GLY A 92 -8.33 1.12 13.80
C GLY A 92 -7.95 2.03 12.64
N PHE A 93 -7.18 3.09 12.91
CA PHE A 93 -6.63 3.94 11.85
C PHE A 93 -5.38 3.28 11.24
N SER A 94 -5.22 3.35 9.92
CA SER A 94 -4.02 2.81 9.24
C SER A 94 -3.21 3.89 8.55
N VAL A 95 -3.83 4.67 7.66
CA VAL A 95 -3.15 5.74 6.93
C VAL A 95 -4.16 6.70 6.32
N ALA A 96 -3.75 7.95 6.10
CA ALA A 96 -4.45 8.90 5.25
C ALA A 96 -3.45 9.70 4.40
N PHE A 97 -3.77 9.89 3.13
CA PHE A 97 -2.99 10.59 2.12
C PHE A 97 -3.68 11.91 1.77
N PHE A 98 -2.94 13.01 1.83
CA PHE A 98 -3.39 14.37 1.60
C PHE A 98 -2.56 15.07 0.51
N LYS A 99 -3.20 15.91 -0.29
CA LYS A 99 -2.49 16.76 -1.26
C LYS A 99 -1.53 17.73 -0.54
N PRO A 100 -0.38 18.10 -1.14
CA PRO A 100 0.09 17.62 -2.44
C PRO A 100 0.71 16.22 -2.41
N ASN A 101 1.38 15.81 -1.34
CA ASN A 101 2.05 14.51 -1.22
C ASN A 101 2.34 14.15 0.26
N VAL A 102 1.36 14.39 1.13
CA VAL A 102 1.48 14.16 2.58
C VAL A 102 0.78 12.86 2.95
N ALA A 103 1.37 12.09 3.86
CA ALA A 103 0.71 10.97 4.50
C ALA A 103 0.69 11.15 6.01
N VAL A 104 -0.37 10.71 6.66
CA VAL A 104 -0.42 10.50 8.10
C VAL A 104 -0.62 9.02 8.34
N ASP A 105 0.30 8.42 9.09
CA ASP A 105 0.30 6.99 9.36
C ASP A 105 -0.37 6.63 10.69
N ALA A 106 -0.47 5.34 11.02
CA ALA A 106 -1.19 4.86 12.19
C ALA A 106 -0.63 5.37 13.52
N MET A 107 0.67 5.72 13.57
CA MET A 107 1.30 6.33 14.76
C MET A 107 1.06 7.83 14.85
N GLY A 108 0.36 8.43 13.88
CA GLY A 108 0.13 9.87 13.79
C GLY A 108 1.35 10.65 13.30
N ARG A 109 2.33 9.97 12.65
CA ARG A 109 3.47 10.65 12.03
C ARG A 109 3.00 11.30 10.73
N VAL A 110 3.33 12.58 10.57
CA VAL A 110 3.06 13.31 9.32
C VAL A 110 4.30 13.24 8.45
N LEU A 111 4.14 12.67 7.26
CA LEU A 111 5.21 12.27 6.35
C LEU A 111 5.03 12.95 4.99
N VAL A 112 6.15 13.31 4.36
CA VAL A 112 6.22 13.72 2.96
C VAL A 112 6.60 12.48 2.15
N VAL A 113 5.70 12.08 1.27
CA VAL A 113 5.83 10.89 0.42
C VAL A 113 6.59 11.28 -0.86
N PRO A 114 7.54 10.47 -1.34
CA PRO A 114 8.20 10.72 -2.62
C PRO A 114 7.20 10.85 -3.77
N GLU A 115 7.40 11.83 -4.66
CA GLU A 115 6.44 12.17 -5.72
C GLU A 115 6.09 10.97 -6.63
N SER A 116 7.07 10.11 -6.92
CA SER A 116 6.85 8.89 -7.71
C SER A 116 5.93 7.90 -7.01
N ASP A 117 6.10 7.74 -5.70
CA ASP A 117 5.30 6.82 -4.88
C ASP A 117 3.88 7.38 -4.71
N TRP A 118 3.79 8.68 -4.42
CA TRP A 118 2.54 9.42 -4.35
C TRP A 118 1.70 9.26 -5.63
N THR A 119 2.31 9.55 -6.78
CA THR A 119 1.65 9.43 -8.09
C THR A 119 1.11 8.02 -8.33
N ALA A 120 1.89 6.99 -8.00
CA ALA A 120 1.46 5.60 -8.16
C ALA A 120 0.28 5.25 -7.24
N ILE A 121 0.31 5.68 -5.97
CA ILE A 121 -0.77 5.47 -5.00
C ILE A 121 -2.06 6.17 -5.44
N VAL A 122 -1.98 7.45 -5.85
CA VAL A 122 -3.15 8.21 -6.32
C VAL A 122 -3.75 7.62 -7.59
N ASN A 123 -2.90 7.15 -8.52
CA ASN A 123 -3.36 6.49 -9.73
C ASN A 123 -4.12 5.19 -9.42
N LEU A 124 -3.61 4.37 -8.48
CA LEU A 124 -4.30 3.16 -8.04
C LEU A 124 -5.62 3.46 -7.33
N ALA A 125 -5.63 4.46 -6.44
CA ALA A 125 -6.86 4.92 -5.78
C ALA A 125 -7.90 5.39 -6.80
N THR A 126 -7.48 6.11 -7.84
CA THR A 126 -8.40 6.54 -8.92
C THR A 126 -8.96 5.34 -9.70
N GLN A 127 -8.17 4.31 -9.95
CA GLN A 127 -8.63 3.09 -10.62
C GLN A 127 -9.69 2.34 -9.80
N THR A 128 -9.63 2.36 -8.47
CA THR A 128 -10.62 1.67 -7.64
C THR A 128 -12.01 2.31 -7.73
N LEU A 129 -12.11 3.61 -8.05
CA LEU A 129 -13.39 4.30 -8.28
C LEU A 129 -14.21 3.73 -9.46
N SER A 130 -13.55 3.00 -10.37
CA SER A 130 -14.21 2.33 -11.52
C SER A 130 -14.71 0.92 -11.21
N LEU A 131 -14.40 0.40 -10.01
CA LEU A 131 -14.83 -0.94 -9.62
C LEU A 131 -16.34 -0.96 -9.38
N PRO A 132 -17.00 -2.08 -9.72
CA PRO A 132 -18.43 -2.20 -9.46
C PRO A 132 -18.68 -2.29 -7.95
N THR A 133 -19.84 -1.81 -7.52
CA THR A 133 -20.30 -2.05 -6.16
C THR A 133 -20.63 -3.53 -5.97
N THR A 134 -20.27 -4.09 -4.82
CA THR A 134 -20.49 -5.52 -4.51
C THR A 134 -21.95 -5.80 -4.14
N GLY A 135 -22.71 -4.79 -3.71
CA GLY A 135 -24.05 -4.93 -3.15
C GLY A 135 -24.06 -5.45 -1.71
N GLU A 136 -22.88 -5.74 -1.15
CA GLU A 136 -22.69 -6.12 0.24
C GLU A 136 -22.51 -4.88 1.13
N TRP A 137 -22.69 -5.06 2.44
CA TRP A 137 -22.44 -4.02 3.43
C TRP A 137 -21.05 -3.38 3.24
N MET A 138 -21.01 -2.03 3.16
CA MET A 138 -19.83 -1.22 2.91
C MET A 138 -19.01 -1.60 1.66
N ASN A 139 -19.70 -2.03 0.60
CA ASN A 139 -19.08 -2.39 -0.68
C ASN A 139 -17.93 -3.41 -0.49
N GLN A 140 -18.19 -4.42 0.35
CA GLN A 140 -17.16 -5.34 0.81
C GLN A 140 -16.86 -6.44 -0.21
N TRP A 141 -15.58 -6.59 -0.53
CA TRP A 141 -15.00 -7.71 -1.26
C TRP A 141 -14.49 -8.75 -0.27
N ARG A 142 -14.92 -9.99 -0.39
CA ARG A 142 -14.59 -11.05 0.58
C ARG A 142 -13.57 -12.01 0.00
N VAL A 143 -12.35 -11.96 0.51
CA VAL A 143 -11.32 -12.96 0.20
C VAL A 143 -11.72 -14.28 0.87
N LYS A 144 -11.56 -15.37 0.13
CA LYS A 144 -11.85 -16.72 0.60
C LYS A 144 -10.83 -17.13 1.65
N HIS A 145 -11.33 -17.56 2.80
CA HIS A 145 -10.55 -18.11 3.90
C HIS A 145 -11.27 -19.28 4.57
N ASP A 146 -10.50 -20.16 5.20
CA ASP A 146 -11.03 -21.31 5.96
C ASP A 146 -11.59 -20.91 7.34
N ARG A 147 -11.28 -19.69 7.80
CA ARG A 147 -11.70 -19.18 9.11
C ARG A 147 -12.56 -17.93 8.96
N THR A 148 -13.42 -17.74 9.94
CA THR A 148 -14.15 -16.48 10.14
C THR A 148 -13.40 -15.65 11.20
N CYS A 149 -13.61 -14.34 11.26
CA CYS A 149 -12.93 -13.36 12.14
C CYS A 149 -11.66 -12.70 11.56
N TYR A 150 -11.54 -12.59 10.24
CA TYR A 150 -10.51 -11.72 9.67
C TYR A 150 -10.91 -10.23 9.80
N PRO A 151 -9.92 -9.33 9.84
CA PRO A 151 -10.17 -7.89 9.79
C PRO A 151 -10.78 -7.47 8.46
N ILE A 152 -11.47 -6.33 8.47
CA ILE A 152 -11.97 -5.62 7.30
C ILE A 152 -11.11 -4.39 7.11
N ASP A 153 -10.40 -4.31 5.99
CA ASP A 153 -9.66 -3.12 5.60
C ASP A 153 -10.61 -2.25 4.75
N GLN A 154 -10.87 -1.00 5.18
CA GLN A 154 -11.88 -0.11 4.62
C GLN A 154 -11.19 1.11 4.00
N LEU A 155 -11.19 1.20 2.68
CA LEU A 155 -10.63 2.32 1.93
C LEU A 155 -11.69 3.39 1.72
N CYS A 156 -11.33 4.64 2.01
CA CYS A 156 -12.12 5.84 1.70
C CYS A 156 -11.37 6.63 0.62
N VAL A 157 -11.87 6.61 -0.61
CA VAL A 157 -11.21 7.27 -1.77
C VAL A 157 -11.96 8.54 -2.15
N ALA A 158 -11.27 9.66 -2.26
CA ALA A 158 -11.89 10.91 -2.67
C ALA A 158 -12.34 10.88 -4.14
N LYS A 159 -13.60 11.22 -4.38
CA LYS A 159 -14.16 11.45 -5.70
C LYS A 159 -13.93 12.90 -6.15
N PRO A 160 -14.00 13.20 -7.46
CA PRO A 160 -13.90 14.56 -7.97
C PRO A 160 -14.94 15.54 -7.42
N ASP A 161 -16.08 15.04 -6.93
CA ASP A 161 -17.15 15.83 -6.31
C ASP A 161 -16.92 16.12 -4.81
N GLY A 162 -15.79 15.68 -4.25
CA GLY A 162 -15.44 15.88 -2.84
C GLY A 162 -16.04 14.86 -1.87
N ARG A 163 -16.89 13.93 -2.34
CA ARG A 163 -17.38 12.83 -1.50
C ARG A 163 -16.34 11.71 -1.42
N LEU A 164 -16.45 10.89 -0.38
CA LEU A 164 -15.60 9.72 -0.21
C LEU A 164 -16.33 8.47 -0.68
N HIS A 165 -15.68 7.68 -1.53
CA HIS A 165 -16.14 6.37 -1.94
C HIS A 165 -15.55 5.30 -1.05
N VAL A 166 -16.42 4.52 -0.41
CA VAL A 166 -15.99 3.41 0.44
C VAL A 166 -15.85 2.13 -0.38
N ILE A 167 -14.73 1.45 -0.20
CA ILE A 167 -14.51 0.09 -0.71
C ILE A 167 -13.82 -0.70 0.40
N SER A 168 -14.39 -1.85 0.75
CA SER A 168 -13.88 -2.67 1.86
C SER A 168 -13.37 -4.01 1.36
N VAL A 169 -12.35 -4.57 2.03
CA VAL A 169 -11.88 -5.94 1.79
C VAL A 169 -11.82 -6.70 3.10
N TYR A 170 -12.55 -7.80 3.18
CA TYR A 170 -12.50 -8.73 4.30
C TYR A 170 -11.40 -9.77 4.06
N GLY A 171 -10.51 -9.93 5.04
CA GLY A 171 -9.47 -10.95 4.99
C GLY A 171 -8.36 -10.70 4.00
N HIS A 172 -8.02 -9.44 3.71
CA HIS A 172 -6.85 -9.18 2.89
C HIS A 172 -5.55 -9.63 3.60
N ASP A 173 -4.78 -10.51 2.97
CA ASP A 173 -3.50 -11.04 3.46
C ASP A 173 -2.33 -10.76 2.48
N GLY A 174 -2.60 -10.11 1.35
CA GLY A 174 -1.63 -9.80 0.29
C GLY A 174 -1.23 -10.98 -0.60
N GLN A 175 -1.77 -12.18 -0.38
CA GLN A 175 -1.42 -13.40 -1.12
C GLN A 175 -2.66 -14.06 -1.75
N THR A 176 -3.71 -14.21 -0.95
CA THR A 176 -4.96 -14.83 -1.35
C THR A 176 -5.84 -13.80 -2.06
N THR A 177 -6.10 -14.03 -3.34
CA THR A 177 -6.97 -13.15 -4.13
C THR A 177 -8.31 -13.78 -4.45
N GLN A 178 -8.50 -15.09 -4.25
CA GLN A 178 -9.77 -15.76 -4.56
C GLN A 178 -10.92 -15.16 -3.74
N LEU A 179 -12.01 -14.80 -4.40
CA LEU A 179 -13.21 -14.23 -3.79
C LEU A 179 -14.22 -15.32 -3.43
N GLN A 180 -14.95 -15.12 -2.33
CA GLN A 180 -16.11 -15.93 -1.98
C GLN A 180 -17.17 -15.07 -1.26
N PRO A 181 -18.32 -14.79 -1.91
CA PRO A 181 -18.71 -15.17 -3.27
C PRO A 181 -17.97 -14.38 -4.37
N PRO A 182 -18.02 -14.82 -5.65
CA PRO A 182 -17.60 -14.01 -6.79
C PRO A 182 -18.42 -12.71 -6.92
N VAL A 183 -17.80 -11.65 -7.41
CA VAL A 183 -18.42 -10.32 -7.57
C VAL A 183 -18.49 -9.96 -9.04
N HIS A 184 -19.69 -9.78 -9.61
CA HIS A 184 -19.90 -9.48 -11.03
C HIS A 184 -19.12 -10.42 -11.97
N GLY A 185 -19.14 -11.72 -11.67
CA GLY A 185 -18.42 -12.76 -12.42
C GLY A 185 -16.91 -12.83 -12.17
N ARG A 186 -16.36 -11.98 -11.29
CA ARG A 186 -14.94 -12.02 -10.89
C ARG A 186 -14.73 -12.99 -9.74
N ASN A 187 -13.83 -13.94 -9.95
CA ASN A 187 -13.43 -14.92 -8.94
C ASN A 187 -12.21 -14.48 -8.13
N ASN A 188 -11.55 -13.40 -8.53
CA ASN A 188 -10.36 -12.88 -7.85
C ASN A 188 -10.52 -11.40 -7.55
N LEU A 189 -9.93 -10.97 -6.44
CA LEU A 189 -9.85 -9.59 -5.99
C LEU A 189 -9.12 -8.78 -7.06
N PRO A 190 -9.66 -7.64 -7.53
CA PRO A 190 -8.99 -6.81 -8.52
C PRO A 190 -7.61 -6.36 -8.04
N ASP A 191 -6.61 -6.41 -8.91
CA ASP A 191 -5.23 -6.03 -8.58
C ASP A 191 -5.15 -4.61 -8.02
N SER A 192 -5.94 -3.67 -8.56
CA SER A 192 -5.95 -2.28 -8.10
C SER A 192 -6.24 -2.14 -6.61
N ILE A 193 -7.24 -2.86 -6.07
CA ILE A 193 -7.56 -2.80 -4.65
C ILE A 193 -6.63 -3.68 -3.80
N ASN A 194 -6.23 -4.85 -4.31
CA ASN A 194 -5.29 -5.75 -3.62
C ASN A 194 -3.95 -5.03 -3.35
N THR A 195 -3.41 -4.41 -4.40
CA THR A 195 -2.17 -3.66 -4.36
C THR A 195 -2.31 -2.39 -3.51
N LEU A 196 -3.40 -1.64 -3.65
CA LEU A 196 -3.61 -0.41 -2.87
C LEU A 196 -3.71 -0.67 -1.36
N ILE A 197 -4.42 -1.72 -0.93
CA ILE A 197 -4.49 -2.08 0.49
C ILE A 197 -3.12 -2.52 1.01
N SER A 198 -2.35 -3.25 0.20
CA SER A 198 -0.99 -3.63 0.57
C SER A 198 -0.12 -2.41 0.86
N TYR A 199 -0.18 -1.38 0.01
CA TYR A 199 0.56 -0.13 0.25
C TYR A 199 0.01 0.66 1.44
N ALA A 200 -1.30 0.72 1.61
CA ALA A 200 -1.91 1.41 2.74
C ALA A 200 -1.56 0.75 4.09
N LYS A 201 -1.34 -0.58 4.11
CA LYS A 201 -0.89 -1.31 5.31
C LYS A 201 0.53 -0.95 5.76
N GLU A 202 1.38 -0.44 4.86
CA GLU A 202 2.71 0.08 5.25
C GLU A 202 2.58 1.27 6.23
N GLY A 203 1.44 1.99 6.23
CA GLY A 203 1.16 3.02 7.24
C GLY A 203 1.05 2.49 8.68
N ARG A 204 1.03 1.17 8.87
CA ARG A 204 1.08 0.53 10.19
C ARG A 204 2.46 0.00 10.55
N GLU A 205 3.50 0.28 9.77
CA GLU A 205 4.87 -0.09 10.10
C GLU A 205 5.32 0.60 11.40
N GLY A 206 5.68 -0.21 12.40
CA GLY A 206 6.02 0.26 13.74
C GLY A 206 4.83 0.72 14.57
N PHE A 207 3.61 0.30 14.22
CA PHE A 207 2.42 0.60 15.02
C PHE A 207 2.46 -0.12 16.38
N GLU A 208 2.33 0.66 17.45
CA GLU A 208 2.22 0.17 18.83
C GLU A 208 0.95 0.77 19.45
N LEU A 209 -0.01 -0.10 19.76
CA LEU A 209 -1.30 0.30 20.29
C LEU A 209 -1.13 1.09 21.60
N GLY A 210 -1.67 2.30 21.66
CA GLY A 210 -1.62 3.17 22.84
C GLY A 210 -0.41 4.12 22.91
N GLU A 211 0.56 3.97 22.00
CA GLU A 211 1.73 4.87 21.88
C GLU A 211 1.56 5.89 20.72
N GLU A 212 0.37 5.91 20.12
CA GLU A 212 0.04 6.74 18.97
C GLU A 212 -0.04 8.23 19.33
N ASN A 213 0.28 9.11 18.39
CA ASN A 213 -0.07 10.51 18.50
C ASN A 213 -1.56 10.73 18.19
N THR A 214 -2.40 10.55 19.21
CA THR A 214 -3.86 10.69 19.12
C THR A 214 -4.30 12.09 18.70
N GLN A 215 -3.52 13.14 19.01
CA GLN A 215 -3.85 14.52 18.58
C GLN A 215 -3.90 14.66 17.04
N VAL A 216 -3.13 13.84 16.32
CA VAL A 216 -3.14 13.82 14.85
C VAL A 216 -4.22 12.87 14.35
N THR A 217 -4.25 11.63 14.85
CA THR A 217 -5.16 10.60 14.32
C THR A 217 -6.63 10.92 14.62
N ASP A 218 -6.95 11.54 15.76
CA ASP A 218 -8.33 11.92 16.13
C ASP A 218 -8.88 13.08 15.30
N ARG A 219 -8.04 13.84 14.58
CA ARG A 219 -8.51 14.81 13.57
C ARG A 219 -8.92 14.15 12.26
N ILE A 220 -8.40 12.95 11.98
CA ILE A 220 -8.63 12.21 10.73
C ILE A 220 -9.80 11.24 10.87
N LYS A 221 -9.89 10.54 12.01
CA LYS A 221 -10.92 9.52 12.26
C LYS A 221 -12.34 10.04 11.96
N PRO A 222 -12.76 11.24 12.40
CA PRO A 222 -14.11 11.74 12.09
C PRO A 222 -14.37 11.90 10.58
N ILE A 223 -13.36 12.31 9.81
CA ILE A 223 -13.47 12.47 8.34
C ILE A 223 -13.73 11.10 7.68
N LEU A 224 -13.06 10.05 8.17
CA LEU A 224 -13.26 8.69 7.66
C LEU A 224 -14.57 8.10 8.17
N SER A 225 -14.91 8.28 9.44
CA SER A 225 -16.14 7.78 10.04
C SER A 225 -17.39 8.36 9.38
N GLU A 226 -17.36 9.64 8.99
CA GLU A 226 -18.44 10.26 8.21
C GLU A 226 -18.70 9.49 6.89
N ALA A 227 -17.65 9.06 6.21
CA ALA A 227 -17.78 8.28 4.98
C ALA A 227 -18.23 6.83 5.22
N LEU A 228 -17.78 6.22 6.33
CA LEU A 228 -18.06 4.83 6.65
C LEU A 228 -19.46 4.61 7.23
N PHE A 229 -19.99 5.60 7.94
CA PHE A 229 -21.22 5.45 8.73
C PHE A 229 -22.26 6.56 8.50
N GLY A 230 -21.96 7.55 7.64
CA GLY A 230 -22.91 8.60 7.30
C GLY A 230 -24.07 8.11 6.43
N ASP A 231 -25.05 8.99 6.20
CA ASP A 231 -26.29 8.67 5.46
C ASP A 231 -26.05 8.24 3.99
N ASP A 232 -24.85 8.53 3.45
CA ASP A 232 -24.43 8.19 2.09
C ASP A 232 -23.64 6.86 2.00
N ALA A 233 -23.45 6.13 3.11
CA ALA A 233 -22.63 4.92 3.21
C ALA A 233 -23.30 3.63 2.69
#